data_AF-A0A2M7INX2-F1
#
_entry.id   AF-A0A2M7INX2-F1
#
_cell.length_a   1.000
_cell.length_b   1.000
_cell.length_c   1.000
_cell.angle_alpha   90.00
_cell.angle_beta   90.00
_cell.angle_gamma   90.00
#
_symmetry.space_group_name_H-M   'P 1'
#
loop_
_entity.id
_entity.type
_entity.pdbx_description
1 polymer ?
#
loop_
_entity_poly.entity_id
_entity_poly.type
_entity_poly.pdbx_seq_one_letter_code
_entity_poly.pdbx_strand_id
1 'polypeptide(L)' 'MKNKQQQFEIGIDEAGRGPLAGPVAVGVVLVSVHFDWNLILGVNDSKQLKAEKREAIFCRARDLQKQNKL' A
#
# COMPACT_ATOMS: atom_id res chain seq x y z
N MET A 1 -28.14 18.37 -5.02
CA MET A 1 -27.22 17.25 -5.33
C MET A 1 -26.10 17.31 -4.29
N LYS A 2 -25.99 16.32 -3.39
CA LYS A 2 -24.93 16.34 -2.37
C LYS A 2 -23.60 16.05 -3.07
N ASN A 3 -22.64 16.97 -2.98
CA ASN A 3 -21.24 16.66 -3.29
C ASN A 3 -20.84 15.49 -2.39
N LYS A 4 -20.70 14.30 -2.97
CA LYS A 4 -20.13 13.15 -2.26
C LYS A 4 -18.67 13.54 -2.00
N GLN A 5 -18.37 14.02 -0.80
CA GLN A 5 -16.99 14.26 -0.39
C GLN A 5 -16.25 12.93 -0.56
N GLN A 6 -15.17 12.93 -1.35
CA GLN A 6 -14.30 11.77 -1.42
C GLN A 6 -13.68 11.57 -0.05
N GLN A 7 -14.00 10.44 0.57
CA GLN A 7 -13.37 10.01 1.81
C GLN A 7 -12.18 9.14 1.45
N PHE A 8 -11.08 9.36 2.16
CA PHE A 8 -9.84 8.62 2.00
C PHE A 8 -9.43 8.01 3.33
N GLU A 9 -8.79 6.85 3.26
CA GLU A 9 -8.10 6.20 4.36
C GLU A 9 -6.59 6.28 4.14
N ILE A 10 -5.86 6.58 5.20
CA ILE A 10 -4.40 6.65 5.19
C ILE A 10 -3.83 5.54 6.09
N GLY A 11 -2.96 4.73 5.51
CA GLY A 11 -2.17 3.73 6.22
C GLY A 11 -0.72 4.18 6.33
N ILE A 12 -0.12 3.99 7.50
CA ILE A 12 1.29 4.29 7.79
C ILE A 12 1.89 3.06 8.46
N ASP A 13 3.07 2.64 8.02
CA ASP A 13 3.78 1.49 8.60
C ASP A 13 5.30 1.65 8.47
N GLU A 14 6.07 0.99 9.35
CA GLU A 14 7.53 0.99 9.35
C GLU A 14 8.15 -0.40 9.29
N ALA A 15 9.31 -0.51 8.65
CA ALA A 15 10.11 -1.72 8.62
C ALA A 15 11.57 -1.43 9.01
N GLY A 16 12.18 -2.36 9.76
CA GLY A 16 13.59 -2.27 10.15
C GLY A 16 13.88 -1.81 11.58
N ARG A 17 12.87 -1.72 12.46
CA ARG A 17 13.06 -1.30 13.87
C ARG A 17 13.70 -2.34 14.82
N GLY A 18 13.90 -3.58 14.35
CA GLY A 18 14.36 -4.71 15.15
C GLY A 18 15.89 -4.96 15.15
N PRO A 19 16.58 -4.87 14.00
CA PRO A 19 18.03 -5.06 13.93
C PRO A 19 18.83 -4.02 14.75
N LEU A 20 20.03 -4.40 15.21
CA LEU A 20 20.95 -3.50 15.93
C LEU A 20 21.48 -2.35 15.05
N ALA A 21 21.62 -2.61 13.75
CA ALA A 21 22.08 -1.65 12.76
C ALA A 21 21.33 -1.86 11.44
N GLY A 22 21.18 -0.77 10.69
CA GLY A 22 20.44 -0.74 9.42
C GLY A 22 19.45 0.42 9.38
N PRO A 23 18.96 0.79 8.20
CA PRO A 23 17.97 1.85 8.05
C PRO A 23 16.59 1.39 8.54
N VAL A 24 15.81 2.34 9.05
CA VAL A 24 14.36 2.20 9.21
C VAL A 24 13.69 2.87 8.02
N ALA A 25 12.77 2.17 7.38
CA ALA A 25 11.95 2.70 6.30
C ALA A 25 10.51 2.89 6.78
N VAL A 26 9.88 3.99 6.39
CA VAL A 26 8.46 4.28 6.66
C VAL A 26 7.73 4.40 5.33
N GLY A 27 6.59 3.73 5.21
CA GLY A 27 5.69 3.80 4.06
C GLY A 27 4.37 4.48 4.41
N VAL A 28 3.80 5.19 3.45
CA VAL A 28 2.47 5.81 3.56
C VAL A 28 1.65 5.46 2.32
N VAL A 29 0.41 5.06 2.53
CA VAL A 29 -0.56 4.76 1.46
C VAL A 29 -1.84 5.52 1.74
N LEU A 30 -2.30 6.30 0.78
CA LEU A 30 -3.62 6.95 0.80
C LEU A 30 -4.49 6.24 -0.24
N VAL A 31 -5.69 5.82 0.15
CA VAL A 31 -6.65 5.18 -0.76
C VAL A 31 -8.04 5.74 -0.53
N SER A 32 -8.88 5.73 -1.57
CA SER A 32 -10.31 5.99 -1.40
C SER A 32 -10.93 4.93 -0.49
N VAL A 33 -11.92 5.30 0.35
CA VAL A 33 -12.72 4.32 1.13
C VAL A 33 -13.47 3.31 0.26
N HIS A 34 -13.56 3.59 -1.04
CA HIS A 34 -14.17 2.71 -2.05
C HIS A 34 -13.13 2.06 -2.97
N PHE A 35 -11.87 2.01 -2.56
CA PHE A 35 -10.80 1.39 -3.34
C PHE A 35 -11.09 -0.09 -3.59
N ASP A 36 -10.95 -0.53 -4.84
CA ASP A 36 -11.14 -1.92 -5.23
C ASP A 36 -9.87 -2.74 -4.93
N TRP A 37 -9.88 -3.44 -3.81
CA TRP A 37 -8.77 -4.29 -3.37
C TRP A 37 -8.47 -5.45 -4.33
N ASN A 38 -9.37 -5.81 -5.25
CA ASN A 38 -9.07 -6.81 -6.28
C ASN A 38 -7.99 -6.32 -7.27
N LEU A 39 -7.72 -5.02 -7.32
CA LEU A 39 -6.64 -4.45 -8.12
C LEU A 39 -5.24 -4.81 -7.60
N ILE A 40 -5.12 -5.19 -6.33
CA ILE A 40 -3.87 -5.57 -5.63
C ILE A 40 -4.09 -6.81 -4.78
N LEU A 41 -4.13 -7.97 -5.43
CA LEU A 41 -4.32 -9.26 -4.76
C LEU A 41 -3.15 -9.60 -3.84
N GLY A 42 -3.46 -10.15 -2.66
CA GLY A 42 -2.46 -10.69 -1.73
C GLY A 42 -1.72 -9.65 -0.89
N VAL A 43 -2.14 -8.37 -0.90
CA VAL A 43 -1.51 -7.30 -0.10
C VAL A 43 -1.63 -7.50 1.42
N ASN A 44 -2.65 -8.24 1.88
CA ASN A 44 -3.05 -8.28 3.30
C ASN A 44 -2.24 -9.24 4.20
N ASP A 45 -1.37 -10.09 3.65
CA ASP A 45 -0.64 -11.10 4.45
C ASP A 45 0.89 -10.99 4.26
N SER A 46 1.41 -9.79 4.48
CA SER A 46 2.81 -9.43 4.24
C SER A 46 3.82 -10.31 5.01
N LYS A 47 3.42 -10.90 6.14
CA LYS A 47 4.27 -11.76 6.98
C LYS A 47 4.58 -13.12 6.33
N GLN A 48 3.77 -13.55 5.37
CA GLN A 48 3.97 -14.81 4.63
C GLN A 48 4.48 -14.59 3.20
N LEU A 49 4.66 -13.33 2.77
CA LEU A 49 5.12 -13.03 1.42
C LEU A 49 6.65 -13.10 1.30
N LYS A 50 7.12 -13.85 0.30
CA LYS A 50 8.51 -13.77 -0.15
C LYS A 50 8.81 -12.37 -0.73
N ALA A 51 10.09 -12.00 -0.76
CA ALA A 51 10.53 -10.68 -1.22
C ALA A 51 10.05 -10.36 -2.65
N GLU A 52 10.06 -11.35 -3.54
CA GLU A 52 9.67 -11.21 -4.95
C GLU A 52 8.18 -10.87 -5.09
N LYS A 53 7.32 -11.46 -4.24
CA LYS A 53 5.88 -11.16 -4.23
C LYS A 53 5.60 -9.75 -3.72
N ARG A 54 6.36 -9.28 -2.72
CA ARG A 54 6.25 -7.90 -2.21
C ARG A 54 6.65 -6.90 -3.27
N GLU A 55 7.72 -7.17 -4.02
CA GLU A 55 8.16 -6.31 -5.12
C GLU A 55 7.12 -6.26 -6.25
N ALA A 56 6.51 -7.40 -6.62
CA ALA A 56 5.45 -7.44 -7.62
C ALA A 56 4.21 -6.62 -7.19
N ILE A 57 3.81 -6.72 -5.92
CA ILE A 57 2.72 -5.91 -5.34
C ILE A 57 3.07 -4.43 -5.36
N PHE A 58 4.31 -4.06 -4.99
CA PHE A 58 4.77 -2.68 -5.03
C PHE A 58 4.73 -2.11 -6.46
N CYS A 59 5.28 -2.83 -7.44
CA CYS A 59 5.21 -2.46 -8.86
C CYS A 59 3.75 -2.25 -9.31
N ARG A 60 2.85 -3.17 -8.94
CA ARG A 60 1.42 -3.07 -9.26
C ARG A 60 0.78 -1.82 -8.66
N ALA A 61 1.07 -1.51 -7.39
CA ALA A 61 0.57 -0.30 -6.74
C ALA A 61 1.07 0.97 -7.45
N ARG A 62 2.34 1.00 -7.88
CA ARG A 62 2.93 2.13 -8.62
C ARG A 62 2.26 2.33 -9.98
N ASP A 63 1.88 1.26 -10.66
CA ASP A 63 1.17 1.37 -11.94
C ASP A 63 -0.27 1.86 -11.77
N LEU A 64 -0.96 1.46 -10.70
CA LEU A 64 -2.28 1.99 -10.36
C LEU A 64 -2.23 3.48 -9.99
N GLN A 65 -1.19 3.89 -9.25
CA GLN A 65 -0.93 5.30 -8.94
C GLN A 65 -0.76 6.13 -10.22
N LYS A 66 0.04 5.68 -11.19
CA LYS A 66 0.20 6.36 -12.49
C LYS A 66 -1.11 6.47 -13.28
N GLN A 67 -2.02 5.52 -13.07
CA GLN A 67 -3.35 5.50 -13.70
C GLN A 67 -4.39 6.31 -12.92
N ASN A 68 -4.03 6.98 -11.82
CA ASN A 68 -4.94 7.64 -10.88
C ASN A 68 -6.04 6.70 -10.35
N LYS A 69 -5.71 5.41 -10.18
CA LYS A 69 -6.58 4.38 -9.62
C LYS A 69 -6.20 4.02 -8.18
N LEU A 70 -5.10 4.56 -7.67
CA LEU A 70 -4.65 4.50 -6.29
C LEU A 70 -4.72 5.91 -5.71
#